data_AF-A0A849SJU5-F1
#
_entry.id   AF-A0A849SJU5-F1
#
_cell.length_a   1.000
_cell.length_b   1.000
_cell.length_c   1.000
_cell.angle_alpha   90.00
_cell.angle_beta   90.00
_cell.angle_gamma   90.00
#
_symmetry.space_group_name_H-M   'P 1'
#
loop_
_entity.id
_entity.type
_entity.pdbx_description
1 polymer ?
#
loop_
_entity_poly.entity_id
_entity_poly.type
_entity_poly.pdbx_seq_one_letter_code
_entity_poly.pdbx_strand_id
1 'polypeptide(L)'
;MPDLIHARERGRVSTLLVAAIAVLALGAGLFAAYLNSRRTAPVVTERIVQPPAAAPLGAAESTIAGRPDVVERALESVAPLDSAALRARWVDEVKGLEVAMLTAPQHELLIRFANARACTCGCGFTLAGCRTYDPSCEISSPLVEALRDSIARGFLTHARGLRPRPRSL
;
A
#
# COMPACT_ATOMS: atom_id res chain seq x y z
N MET A 1 -6.54 -67.17 9.52
CA MET A 1 -7.07 -65.79 9.64
C MET A 1 -6.01 -64.69 9.97
N PRO A 2 -4.70 -64.79 9.63
CA PRO A 2 -3.77 -63.64 9.78
C PRO A 2 -3.62 -62.75 8.51
N ASP A 3 -3.98 -63.23 7.32
CA ASP A 3 -3.66 -62.53 6.06
C ASP A 3 -4.46 -61.23 5.79
N LEU A 4 -5.64 -61.08 6.38
CA LEU A 4 -6.48 -59.89 6.16
C LEU A 4 -5.99 -58.65 6.93
N ILE A 5 -5.22 -58.83 8.00
CA ILE A 5 -4.68 -57.73 8.81
C ILE A 5 -3.51 -57.06 8.06
N HIS A 6 -2.60 -57.85 7.48
CA HIS A 6 -1.46 -57.34 6.72
C HIS A 6 -1.83 -56.67 5.38
N ALA A 7 -2.98 -57.00 4.78
CA ALA A 7 -3.48 -56.29 3.59
C ALA A 7 -3.98 -54.87 3.94
N ARG A 8 -4.69 -54.74 5.07
CA ARG A 8 -5.24 -53.47 5.55
C ARG A 8 -4.15 -52.53 6.08
N GLU A 9 -3.12 -53.07 6.71
CA GLU A 9 -1.96 -52.30 7.19
C GLU A 9 -1.12 -51.75 6.03
N ARG A 10 -0.85 -52.56 5.00
CA ARG A 10 -0.14 -52.11 3.79
C ARG A 10 -0.87 -50.99 3.05
N GLY A 11 -2.21 -51.06 2.97
CA GLY A 11 -3.03 -50.00 2.38
C GLY A 11 -2.96 -48.68 3.16
N ARG A 12 -3.02 -48.73 4.50
CA ARG A 12 -2.89 -47.53 5.35
C ARG A 12 -1.49 -46.92 5.28
N VAL A 13 -0.44 -47.74 5.32
CA VAL A 13 0.95 -47.27 5.19
C VAL A 13 1.17 -46.59 3.83
N SER A 14 0.62 -47.17 2.75
CA SER A 14 0.68 -46.57 1.41
C SER A 14 -0.04 -45.22 1.35
N THR A 15 -1.26 -45.11 1.91
CA THR A 15 -1.99 -43.82 1.94
C THR A 15 -1.29 -42.76 2.79
N LEU A 16 -0.70 -43.14 3.92
CA LEU A 16 0.04 -42.20 4.78
C LEU A 16 1.32 -41.71 4.09
N LEU A 17 2.01 -42.60 3.37
CA LEU A 17 3.22 -42.24 2.63
C LEU A 17 2.90 -41.30 1.46
N VAL A 18 1.83 -41.56 0.70
CA VAL A 18 1.36 -40.65 -0.37
C VAL A 18 0.94 -39.30 0.20
N ALA A 19 0.20 -39.28 1.32
CA ALA A 19 -0.19 -38.04 1.97
C ALA A 19 1.03 -37.24 2.47
N ALA A 20 2.01 -37.89 3.07
CA ALA A 20 3.24 -37.25 3.52
C ALA A 20 4.03 -36.64 2.35
N ILE A 21 4.15 -37.36 1.23
CA ILE A 21 4.80 -36.85 0.01
C ILE A 21 4.03 -35.64 -0.55
N ALA A 22 2.69 -35.70 -0.59
CA ALA A 22 1.88 -34.59 -1.08
C ALA A 22 2.05 -33.32 -0.22
N VAL A 23 2.06 -33.47 1.12
CA VAL A 23 2.29 -32.35 2.04
C VAL A 23 3.70 -31.77 1.88
N LEU A 24 4.72 -32.62 1.75
CA LEU A 24 6.09 -32.17 1.51
C LEU A 24 6.23 -31.44 0.17
N ALA A 25 5.59 -31.93 -0.90
CA ALA A 25 5.60 -31.29 -2.20
C ALA A 25 4.91 -29.92 -2.17
N LEU A 26 3.75 -29.81 -1.51
CA LEU A 26 3.05 -28.53 -1.31
C LEU A 26 3.88 -27.55 -0.46
N GLY A 27 4.47 -28.03 0.64
CA GLY A 27 5.35 -27.22 1.49
C GLY A 27 6.58 -26.71 0.74
N ALA A 28 7.23 -27.56 -0.04
CA ALA A 28 8.37 -27.17 -0.87
C ALA A 28 7.98 -26.17 -1.97
N GLY A 29 6.84 -26.38 -2.62
CA GLY A 29 6.31 -25.44 -3.62
C GLY A 29 5.99 -24.06 -3.04
N LEU A 30 5.31 -24.02 -1.89
CA LEU A 30 5.01 -22.78 -1.16
C LEU A 30 6.28 -22.07 -0.69
N PHE A 31 7.26 -22.82 -0.18
CA PHE A 31 8.53 -22.27 0.26
C PHE A 31 9.35 -21.72 -0.91
N ALA A 32 9.40 -22.41 -2.05
CA ALA A 32 10.05 -21.92 -3.26
C ALA A 32 9.37 -20.65 -3.79
N ALA A 33 8.03 -20.61 -3.81
CA ALA A 33 7.26 -19.41 -4.18
C ALA A 33 7.53 -18.24 -3.23
N TYR A 34 7.62 -18.51 -1.92
CA TYR A 34 7.96 -17.51 -0.91
C TYR A 34 9.36 -16.92 -1.11
N LEU A 35 10.37 -17.77 -1.34
CA LEU A 35 11.72 -17.33 -1.64
C LEU A 35 11.77 -16.54 -2.94
N ASN A 36 11.05 -16.97 -3.97
CA ASN A 36 10.96 -16.24 -5.24
C ASN A 36 10.33 -14.86 -5.05
N SER A 37 9.22 -14.78 -4.31
CA SER A 37 8.56 -13.50 -4.00
C SER A 37 9.47 -12.54 -3.23
N ARG A 38 10.38 -13.05 -2.38
CA ARG A 38 11.39 -12.22 -1.70
C ARG A 38 12.51 -11.77 -2.63
N ARG A 39 12.89 -12.59 -3.62
CA ARG A 39 13.88 -12.21 -4.65
C ARG A 39 13.32 -11.19 -5.63
N THR A 40 12.02 -11.26 -5.93
CA THR A 40 11.29 -10.29 -6.75
C THR A 40 10.61 -9.21 -5.90
N ALA A 41 11.18 -8.84 -4.75
CA ALA A 41 10.89 -7.52 -4.22
C ALA A 41 11.13 -6.54 -5.38
N PRO A 42 10.16 -5.71 -5.78
CA PRO A 42 10.41 -4.76 -6.84
C PRO A 42 11.53 -3.88 -6.32
N VAL A 43 12.73 -4.09 -6.87
CA VAL A 43 13.66 -2.99 -7.02
C VAL A 43 12.81 -2.01 -7.80
N VAL A 44 12.30 -0.99 -7.10
CA VAL A 44 11.94 0.27 -7.74
C VAL A 44 13.26 0.72 -8.32
N THR A 45 13.54 0.18 -9.50
CA THR A 45 14.60 0.64 -10.35
C THR A 45 13.94 1.91 -10.80
N GLU A 46 14.29 2.98 -10.10
CA GLU A 46 14.20 4.30 -10.64
C GLU A 46 15.00 4.20 -11.93
N ARG A 47 14.32 3.79 -13.00
CA ARG A 47 14.76 4.01 -14.35
C ARG A 47 14.63 5.52 -14.46
N ILE A 48 15.64 6.20 -13.95
CA ILE A 48 16.11 7.44 -14.52
C ILE A 48 16.22 7.06 -15.99
N VAL A 49 15.21 7.44 -16.77
CA VAL A 49 15.31 7.45 -18.21
C VAL A 49 16.41 8.47 -18.43
N GLN A 50 17.66 7.99 -18.53
CA GLN A 50 18.72 8.77 -19.11
C GLN A 50 18.16 9.15 -20.48
N PRO A 51 17.89 10.43 -20.76
CA PRO A 51 17.45 10.83 -22.08
C PRO A 51 18.48 10.28 -23.07
N PRO A 52 18.04 9.72 -24.22
CA PRO A 52 19.00 9.27 -25.23
C PRO A 52 19.97 10.42 -25.46
N ALA A 53 21.28 10.12 -25.42
CA ALA A 53 22.33 11.11 -25.60
C ALA A 53 21.95 11.99 -26.79
N ALA A 54 21.44 13.18 -26.47
CA ALA A 54 20.98 14.10 -27.48
C ALA A 54 22.25 14.49 -28.22
N ALA A 55 22.30 14.16 -29.51
CA ALA A 55 23.22 14.81 -30.43
C ALA A 55 23.16 16.32 -30.18
N PRO A 56 24.28 17.05 -30.29
CA PRO A 56 24.35 18.45 -29.90
C PRO A 56 23.55 19.29 -30.90
N LEU A 57 22.24 19.36 -30.69
CA LEU A 57 21.36 20.32 -31.30
C LEU A 57 21.46 21.59 -30.45
N GLY A 58 22.45 22.39 -30.81
CA GLY A 58 22.49 23.82 -30.51
C GLY A 58 22.57 24.14 -29.02
N ALA A 59 23.71 24.67 -28.62
CA ALA A 59 23.80 25.60 -27.51
C ALA A 59 22.80 26.76 -27.74
N ALA A 60 21.54 26.59 -27.35
CA ALA A 60 20.72 27.67 -26.87
C ALA A 60 20.92 27.68 -25.36
N GLU A 61 22.10 28.16 -25.00
CA GLU A 61 22.50 28.56 -23.67
C GLU A 61 21.34 29.34 -23.03
N SER A 62 20.68 28.75 -22.02
CA SER A 62 19.72 29.47 -21.16
C SER A 62 20.50 30.44 -20.28
N THR A 63 21.06 31.44 -20.92
CA THR A 63 21.76 32.56 -20.35
C THR A 63 21.04 33.77 -20.89
N ILE A 64 20.01 34.23 -20.18
CA ILE A 64 19.62 35.63 -20.32
C ILE A 64 20.77 36.44 -19.70
N ALA A 65 21.75 36.79 -20.53
CA ALA A 65 22.83 37.75 -20.24
C ALA A 65 23.65 37.49 -18.96
N GLY A 66 24.33 36.33 -18.88
CA GLY A 66 25.31 36.01 -17.84
C GLY A 66 24.77 35.96 -16.42
N ARG A 67 23.45 35.94 -16.23
CA ARG A 67 22.83 35.87 -14.92
C ARG A 67 22.21 34.49 -14.73
N PRO A 68 22.63 33.71 -13.73
CA PRO A 68 21.98 32.45 -13.42
C PRO A 68 20.50 32.69 -13.17
N ASP A 69 19.64 31.95 -13.88
CA ASP A 69 18.20 32.08 -13.85
C ASP A 69 17.71 32.15 -12.39
N VAL A 70 17.08 33.27 -12.06
CA VAL A 70 16.57 33.53 -10.72
C VAL A 70 15.50 32.52 -10.33
N VAL A 71 14.80 31.95 -11.31
CA VAL A 71 13.78 30.91 -11.11
C VAL A 71 14.43 29.58 -10.73
N GLU A 72 15.49 29.17 -11.43
CA GLU A 72 16.19 27.91 -11.13
C GLU A 72 16.83 27.94 -9.74
N ARG A 73 17.53 29.04 -9.39
CA ARG A 73 18.08 29.23 -8.05
C ARG A 73 17.00 29.25 -6.96
N ALA A 74 15.84 29.83 -7.26
CA ALA A 74 14.72 29.83 -6.32
C ALA A 74 14.16 28.42 -6.12
N LEU A 75 14.05 27.61 -7.18
CA LEU A 75 13.61 26.22 -7.10
C LEU A 75 14.62 25.32 -6.35
N GLU A 76 15.92 25.48 -6.60
CA GLU A 76 16.98 24.78 -5.87
C GLU A 76 16.99 25.11 -4.37
N SER A 77 16.50 26.30 -3.99
CA SER A 77 16.39 26.71 -2.58
C SER A 77 15.19 26.10 -1.84
N VAL A 78 14.23 25.51 -2.57
CA VAL A 78 13.10 24.80 -1.94
C VAL A 78 13.59 23.43 -1.49
N ALA A 79 13.41 23.11 -0.21
CA ALA A 79 13.75 21.80 0.33
C ALA A 79 13.08 20.69 -0.52
N PRO A 80 13.77 19.58 -0.80
CA PRO A 80 13.22 18.50 -1.62
C PRO A 80 11.91 18.00 -1.01
N LEU A 81 10.81 18.20 -1.75
CA LEU A 81 9.49 17.72 -1.37
C LEU A 81 9.38 16.25 -1.75
N ASP A 82 9.45 15.36 -0.76
CA ASP A 82 9.11 13.95 -0.96
C ASP A 82 7.60 13.82 -1.23
N SER A 83 7.26 13.69 -2.52
CA SER A 83 5.89 13.52 -2.99
C SER A 83 5.22 12.27 -2.44
N ALA A 84 5.98 11.20 -2.17
CA ALA A 84 5.44 10.00 -1.53
C ALA A 84 5.10 10.27 -0.07
N ALA A 85 5.98 10.95 0.69
CA ALA A 85 5.67 11.35 2.06
C ALA A 85 4.47 12.31 2.15
N LEU A 86 4.32 13.22 1.19
CA LEU A 86 3.16 14.11 1.11
C LEU A 86 1.84 13.34 0.91
N ARG A 87 1.84 12.35 0.00
CA ARG A 87 0.66 11.50 -0.26
C ARG A 87 0.31 10.56 0.90
N ALA A 88 1.32 10.13 1.65
CA ALA A 88 1.19 9.28 2.83
C ALA A 88 1.08 10.07 4.15
N ARG A 89 0.95 11.40 4.09
CA ARG A 89 0.81 12.25 5.27
C ARG A 89 -0.46 11.88 6.04
N TRP A 90 -0.33 11.83 7.36
CA TRP A 90 -1.45 11.58 8.25
C TRP A 90 -2.47 12.72 8.20
N VAL A 91 -3.74 12.37 8.21
CA VAL A 91 -4.89 13.28 8.25
C VAL A 91 -5.73 12.95 9.48
N ASP A 92 -5.99 13.95 10.31
CA ASP A 92 -6.71 13.76 11.57
C ASP A 92 -8.23 13.72 11.47
N GLU A 93 -8.77 14.22 10.35
CA GLU A 93 -10.21 14.35 10.11
C GLU A 93 -10.52 14.13 8.64
N VAL A 94 -11.50 13.28 8.34
CA VAL A 94 -11.91 13.01 6.96
C VAL A 94 -12.98 14.01 6.52
N LYS A 95 -12.66 14.87 5.56
CA LYS A 95 -13.56 15.96 5.12
C LYS A 95 -14.78 15.47 4.35
N GLY A 96 -15.90 16.18 4.56
CA GLY A 96 -17.18 15.90 3.90
C GLY A 96 -17.82 14.57 4.32
N LEU A 97 -17.49 14.07 5.52
CA LEU A 97 -18.06 12.85 6.08
C LEU A 97 -18.73 13.17 7.43
N GLU A 98 -20.00 12.80 7.56
CA GLU A 98 -20.71 12.91 8.84
C GLU A 98 -20.24 11.81 9.80
N VAL A 99 -19.78 12.19 11.00
CA VAL A 99 -19.22 11.26 12.00
C VAL A 99 -19.85 11.37 13.38
N ALA A 100 -20.87 12.22 13.59
CA ALA A 100 -21.50 12.38 14.92
C ALA A 100 -22.09 11.07 15.48
N MET A 101 -22.43 10.11 14.61
CA MET A 101 -22.91 8.79 15.01
C MET A 101 -21.83 7.85 15.57
N LEU A 102 -20.54 8.21 15.44
CA LEU A 102 -19.43 7.38 15.91
C LEU A 102 -19.04 7.75 17.33
N THR A 103 -18.80 6.74 18.16
CA THR A 103 -18.08 6.91 19.43
C THR A 103 -16.62 7.28 19.20
N ALA A 104 -15.93 7.86 20.19
CA ALA A 104 -14.51 8.20 20.06
C ALA A 104 -13.61 7.02 19.63
N PRO A 105 -13.76 5.79 20.16
CA PRO A 105 -13.00 4.64 19.67
C PRO A 105 -13.30 4.27 18.22
N GLN A 106 -14.57 4.36 17.80
CA GLN A 106 -14.97 4.13 16.41
C GLN A 106 -14.41 5.20 15.48
N HIS A 107 -14.40 6.46 15.91
CA HIS A 107 -13.79 7.55 15.16
C HIS A 107 -12.28 7.33 14.98
N GLU A 108 -11.56 6.90 16.03
CA GLU A 108 -10.15 6.52 15.90
C GLU A 108 -9.94 5.38 14.90
N LEU A 109 -10.79 4.35 14.91
CA LEU A 109 -10.73 3.29 13.89
C LEU A 109 -10.93 3.86 12.49
N LEU A 110 -11.91 4.74 12.30
CA LEU A 110 -12.21 5.35 11.00
C LEU A 110 -10.99 6.10 10.47
N ILE A 111 -10.38 6.98 11.29
CA ILE A 111 -9.19 7.75 10.90
C ILE A 111 -8.04 6.81 10.54
N ARG A 112 -7.78 5.77 11.34
CA ARG A 112 -6.69 4.82 11.07
C ARG A 112 -6.91 4.04 9.77
N PHE A 113 -8.11 3.55 9.53
CA PHE A 113 -8.43 2.84 8.27
C PHE A 113 -8.38 3.77 7.06
N ALA A 114 -8.92 4.99 7.16
CA ALA A 114 -8.93 5.96 6.07
C ALA A 114 -7.51 6.44 5.70
N ASN A 115 -6.60 6.54 6.68
CA ASN A 115 -5.19 6.85 6.44
C ASN A 115 -4.36 5.65 5.96
N ALA A 116 -4.84 4.42 6.10
CA ALA A 116 -4.12 3.22 5.66
C ALA A 116 -4.51 2.76 4.25
N ARG A 117 -5.74 3.04 3.83
CA ARG A 117 -6.27 2.59 2.54
C ARG A 117 -6.02 3.64 1.46
N ALA A 118 -5.42 3.23 0.34
CA ALA A 118 -5.26 4.08 -0.84
C ALA A 118 -6.61 4.39 -1.51
N CYS A 119 -6.76 5.60 -2.06
CA CYS A 119 -7.85 5.92 -2.96
C CYS A 119 -7.55 5.39 -4.38
N THR A 120 -8.57 4.89 -5.05
CA THR A 120 -8.45 4.28 -6.38
C THR A 120 -8.81 5.22 -7.53
N CYS A 121 -8.96 6.53 -7.28
CA CYS A 121 -9.21 7.52 -8.34
C CYS A 121 -7.97 7.89 -9.17
N GLY A 122 -6.78 7.39 -8.79
CA GLY A 122 -5.51 7.66 -9.48
C GLY A 122 -4.66 8.78 -8.88
N CYS A 123 -5.13 9.46 -7.82
CA CYS A 123 -4.39 10.57 -7.18
C CYS A 123 -3.18 10.12 -6.34
N GLY A 124 -3.10 8.83 -5.98
CA GLY A 124 -2.04 8.27 -5.15
C GLY A 124 -2.12 8.61 -3.66
N PHE A 125 -3.14 9.33 -3.20
CA PHE A 125 -3.39 9.59 -1.78
C PHE A 125 -4.12 8.43 -1.09
N THR A 126 -4.08 8.42 0.24
CA THR A 126 -4.98 7.63 1.08
C THR A 126 -6.42 8.11 0.94
N LEU A 127 -7.42 7.35 1.43
CA LEU A 127 -8.81 7.82 1.44
C LEU A 127 -8.95 9.12 2.24
N ALA A 128 -8.31 9.20 3.40
CA ALA A 128 -8.31 10.42 4.21
C ALA A 128 -7.64 11.59 3.47
N GLY A 129 -6.44 11.37 2.90
CA GLY A 129 -5.74 12.37 2.12
C GLY A 129 -6.51 12.84 0.89
N CYS A 130 -7.12 11.91 0.15
CA CYS A 130 -7.93 12.23 -1.01
C CYS A 130 -9.10 13.14 -0.64
N ARG A 131 -9.82 12.87 0.47
CA ARG A 131 -10.91 13.75 0.94
C ARG A 131 -10.42 15.12 1.39
N THR A 132 -9.21 15.22 1.95
CA THR A 132 -8.61 16.50 2.35
C THR A 132 -8.23 17.36 1.14
N TYR A 133 -7.60 16.78 0.12
CA TYR A 133 -7.11 17.52 -1.05
C TYR A 133 -8.13 17.64 -2.19
N ASP A 134 -9.10 16.72 -2.27
CA ASP A 134 -10.18 16.70 -3.25
C ASP A 134 -11.50 16.20 -2.60
N PRO A 135 -12.21 17.09 -1.89
CA PRO A 135 -13.49 16.75 -1.26
C PRO A 135 -14.62 16.48 -2.29
N SER A 136 -14.40 16.77 -3.57
CA SER A 136 -15.32 16.45 -4.68
C SER A 136 -15.09 15.07 -5.29
N CYS A 137 -14.03 14.33 -4.89
CA CYS A 137 -13.72 13.03 -5.48
C CYS A 137 -14.84 12.00 -5.25
N GLU A 138 -15.58 11.71 -6.33
CA GLU A 138 -16.73 10.79 -6.38
C GLU A 138 -16.37 9.34 -6.03
N ILE A 139 -15.10 8.96 -6.18
CA ILE A 139 -14.62 7.62 -5.80
C ILE A 139 -14.38 7.53 -4.29
N SER A 140 -13.81 8.58 -3.70
CA SER A 140 -13.41 8.57 -2.29
C SER A 140 -14.61 8.69 -1.33
N SER A 141 -15.63 9.47 -1.67
CA SER A 141 -16.81 9.71 -0.81
C SER A 141 -17.53 8.41 -0.42
N PRO A 142 -18.03 7.59 -1.37
CA PRO A 142 -18.77 6.37 -1.02
C PRO A 142 -17.89 5.33 -0.31
N LEU A 143 -16.57 5.31 -0.57
CA LEU A 143 -15.65 4.39 0.10
C LEU A 143 -15.47 4.73 1.58
N VAL A 144 -15.37 6.01 1.91
CA VAL A 144 -15.24 6.48 3.29
C VAL A 144 -16.57 6.32 4.03
N GLU A 145 -17.70 6.59 3.39
CA GLU A 145 -19.04 6.36 3.96
C GLU A 145 -19.25 4.87 4.28
N ALA A 146 -18.94 3.97 3.34
CA ALA A 146 -19.02 2.52 3.57
C ALA A 146 -18.10 2.05 4.71
N LEU A 147 -16.91 2.66 4.83
CA LEU A 147 -15.97 2.40 5.92
C LEU A 147 -16.57 2.84 7.27
N ARG A 148 -17.09 4.07 7.37
CA ARG A 148 -17.77 4.58 8.56
C ARG A 148 -18.91 3.66 8.98
N ASP A 149 -19.78 3.30 8.05
CA ASP A 149 -20.95 2.47 8.32
C ASP A 149 -20.56 1.07 8.80
N SER A 150 -19.47 0.51 8.27
CA SER A 150 -18.93 -0.78 8.71
C SER A 150 -18.42 -0.73 10.15
N ILE A 151 -17.79 0.37 10.54
CA ILE A 151 -17.32 0.61 11.91
C ILE A 151 -18.51 0.86 12.86
N ALA A 152 -19.48 1.67 12.43
CA ALA A 152 -20.68 1.97 13.21
C ALA A 152 -21.47 0.69 13.54
N ARG A 153 -21.57 -0.24 12.57
CA ARG A 153 -22.20 -1.55 12.76
C ARG A 153 -21.34 -2.57 13.51
N GLY A 154 -20.09 -2.24 13.84
CA GLY A 154 -19.19 -3.12 14.57
C GLY A 154 -18.57 -4.25 13.73
N PHE A 155 -18.60 -4.17 12.39
CA PHE A 155 -17.87 -5.12 11.53
C PHE A 155 -16.35 -4.93 11.59
N LEU A 156 -15.91 -3.71 11.90
CA LEU A 156 -14.51 -3.37 12.14
C LEU A 156 -14.35 -2.89 13.57
N THR A 157 -13.80 -3.74 14.44
CA THR A 157 -13.67 -3.49 15.88
C THR A 157 -12.23 -3.20 16.32
N HIS A 158 -11.24 -3.47 15.47
CA HIS A 158 -9.84 -3.20 15.78
C HIS A 158 -9.02 -2.86 14.52
N ALA A 159 -7.95 -2.09 14.72
CA ALA A 159 -7.02 -1.67 13.67
C ALA A 159 -5.62 -2.32 13.85
N ARG A 160 -5.58 -3.62 14.18
CA ARG A 160 -4.31 -4.37 14.25
C ARG A 160 -3.60 -4.37 12.90
N GLY A 161 -2.30 -4.10 12.90
CA GLY A 161 -1.49 -4.02 11.68
C GLY A 161 -1.58 -2.69 10.91
N LEU A 162 -2.51 -1.80 11.27
CA LEU A 162 -2.55 -0.44 10.69
C LEU A 162 -1.55 0.49 11.39
N ARG A 163 -1.04 1.47 10.66
CA ARG A 163 -0.21 2.54 11.23
C ARG A 163 -0.93 3.22 12.41
N PRO A 164 -0.26 3.46 13.56
CA PRO A 164 -0.84 4.22 14.65
C PRO A 164 -0.87 5.71 14.32
N ARG A 165 -1.78 6.44 14.97
CA ARG A 165 -1.80 7.90 14.92
C ARG A 165 -0.45 8.47 15.38
N PRO A 166 0.19 9.38 14.62
CA PRO A 166 1.37 10.08 15.08
C PRO A 166 1.04 10.85 16.36
N ARG A 167 1.97 10.90 17.31
CA ARG A 167 1.82 11.77 18.47
C ARG A 167 2.01 13.22 17.98
N SER A 168 1.07 14.09 18.30
CA SER A 168 1.27 15.54 18.17
C SER A 168 2.38 15.96 19.14
N LEU A 169 3.47 16.52 18.61
CA LEU A 169 4.50 17.22 19.38
C LEU A 169 3.99 18.62 19.77
#